data_AF-A0A6A3KPS0-F1
#
_entry.id   AF-A0A6A3KPS0-F1
#
_cell.length_a   1.000
_cell.length_b   1.000
_cell.length_c   1.000
_cell.angle_alpha   90.00
_cell.angle_beta   90.00
_cell.angle_gamma   90.00
#
_symmetry.space_group_name_H-M   'P 1'
#
loop_
_entity.id
_entity.type
_entity.pdbx_description
1 polymer ?
#
loop_
_entity_poly.entity_id
_entity_poly.type
_entity_poly.pdbx_seq_one_letter_code
_entity_poly.pdbx_strand_id
1 'polypeptide(L)'
;MQRTSLCKEFVVPPSTLARVLNAAETALSRALHDFGPARIVWPSPERQKALARLVALRHPLIQFTWGFLDGKNLRVQQPPHPDVQNAHYNGWLHSVYVTGTLCFSADGLIVWAKHNCPGSWNDGDTSLDFRRKLADPVLNPDSRYGIVADSAFPCGQDMTGRVMTPLKDGDLG
;
A
#
# COMPACT_ATOMS: atom_id res chain seq x y z
N MET A 1 -14.58 3.34 10.66
CA MET A 1 -15.52 3.45 11.80
C MET A 1 -14.93 4.43 12.81
N GLN A 2 -15.67 5.47 13.21
CA GLN A 2 -15.15 6.45 14.16
C GLN A 2 -15.17 5.86 15.59
N ARG A 3 -14.16 6.12 16.42
CA ARG A 3 -14.08 5.63 17.81
C ARG A 3 -15.35 5.95 18.62
N THR A 4 -15.95 7.10 18.36
CA THR A 4 -17.21 7.54 18.98
C THR A 4 -18.40 6.62 18.65
N SER A 5 -18.44 6.04 17.45
CA SER A 5 -19.48 5.07 17.07
C SER A 5 -19.30 3.77 17.85
N LEU A 6 -18.08 3.25 17.94
CA LEU A 6 -17.77 2.05 18.71
C LEU A 6 -18.11 2.21 20.20
N CYS A 7 -17.78 3.36 20.81
CA CYS A 7 -18.15 3.62 22.20
C CYS A 7 -19.67 3.58 22.42
N LYS A 8 -20.46 4.11 21.46
CA LYS A 8 -21.92 4.12 21.52
C LYS A 8 -22.51 2.72 21.34
N GLU A 9 -22.01 1.96 20.37
CA GLU A 9 -22.51 0.62 20.06
C GLU A 9 -22.23 -0.38 21.19
N PHE A 10 -21.03 -0.33 21.76
CA PHE A 10 -20.62 -1.24 22.84
C PHE A 10 -20.90 -0.69 24.24
N VAL A 11 -21.45 0.53 24.36
CA VAL A 11 -21.76 1.21 25.62
C VAL A 11 -20.53 1.23 26.56
N VAL A 12 -19.37 1.60 26.03
CA VAL A 12 -18.10 1.66 26.78
C VAL A 12 -17.50 3.06 26.77
N PRO A 13 -16.84 3.49 27.86
CA PRO A 13 -16.07 4.74 27.86
C PRO A 13 -14.93 4.70 26.83
N PRO A 14 -14.53 5.85 26.25
CA PRO A 14 -13.41 5.93 25.30
C PRO A 14 -12.10 5.34 25.84
N SER A 15 -11.82 5.50 27.12
CA SER A 15 -10.64 4.93 27.79
C SER A 15 -10.66 3.40 27.80
N THR A 16 -11.83 2.80 28.02
CA THR A 16 -12.00 1.34 28.01
C THR A 16 -11.86 0.79 26.61
N LEU A 17 -12.50 1.43 25.62
CA LEU A 17 -12.35 1.04 24.21
C LEU A 17 -10.89 1.10 23.76
N ALA A 18 -10.18 2.20 24.06
CA ALA A 18 -8.78 2.35 23.70
C ALA A 18 -7.90 1.24 24.29
N ARG A 19 -8.09 0.91 25.58
CA ARG A 19 -7.34 -0.19 26.23
C ARG A 19 -7.61 -1.54 25.57
N VAL A 20 -8.87 -1.84 25.24
CA VAL A 20 -9.23 -3.10 24.57
C VAL A 20 -8.63 -3.18 23.17
N LEU A 21 -8.71 -2.10 22.39
CA LEU A 21 -8.09 -2.05 21.05
C LEU A 21 -6.58 -2.26 21.12
N ASN A 22 -5.88 -1.57 22.03
CA ASN A 22 -4.43 -1.73 22.19
C ASN A 22 -4.05 -3.18 22.59
N ALA A 23 -4.84 -3.80 23.47
CA ALA A 23 -4.64 -5.19 23.86
C ALA A 23 -4.90 -6.17 22.70
N ALA A 24 -5.95 -5.92 21.92
CA ALA A 24 -6.28 -6.69 20.72
C ALA A 24 -5.20 -6.58 19.64
N GLU A 25 -4.68 -5.38 19.39
CA GLU A 25 -3.57 -5.14 18.46
C GLU A 25 -2.30 -5.91 18.89
N THR A 26 -1.99 -5.89 20.20
CA THR A 26 -0.87 -6.66 20.75
C THR A 26 -1.07 -8.16 20.58
N ALA A 27 -2.26 -8.67 20.89
CA ALA A 27 -2.59 -10.09 20.74
C ALA A 27 -2.53 -10.53 19.26
N LEU A 28 -3.08 -9.72 18.36
CA LEU A 28 -3.05 -9.96 16.92
C LEU A 28 -1.62 -9.97 16.39
N SER A 29 -0.80 -8.99 16.78
CA SER A 29 0.62 -8.95 16.40
C SER A 29 1.36 -10.22 16.83
N ARG A 30 1.14 -10.70 18.06
CA ARG A 30 1.73 -11.96 18.55
C ARG A 30 1.24 -13.18 17.78
N ALA A 31 -0.07 -13.26 17.52
CA ALA A 31 -0.66 -14.37 16.77
C ALA A 31 -0.14 -14.45 15.33
N LEU A 32 0.08 -13.29 14.69
CA LEU A 32 0.54 -13.21 13.31
C LEU A 32 2.06 -13.32 13.14
N HIS A 33 2.84 -13.09 14.19
CA HIS A 33 4.32 -13.05 14.13
C HIS A 33 4.93 -14.28 13.44
N ASP A 34 4.46 -15.48 13.80
CA ASP A 34 4.95 -16.74 13.23
C ASP A 34 3.93 -17.42 12.29
N PHE A 35 2.84 -16.73 11.97
CA PHE A 35 1.84 -17.26 11.05
C PHE A 35 2.27 -17.04 9.61
N GLY A 36 2.94 -18.06 9.03
CA GLY A 36 3.45 -18.06 7.66
C GLY A 36 2.50 -17.48 6.60
N PRO A 37 1.20 -17.86 6.57
CA PRO A 37 0.24 -17.33 5.59
C PRO A 37 -0.05 -15.82 5.69
N ALA A 38 0.22 -15.16 6.82
CA ALA A 38 0.06 -13.72 6.97
C ALA A 38 1.33 -12.92 6.66
N ARG A 39 2.43 -13.59 6.28
CA ARG A 39 3.69 -12.90 5.97
C ARG A 39 3.57 -12.09 4.69
N ILE A 40 3.99 -10.83 4.77
CA ILE A 40 4.16 -9.97 3.60
C ILE A 40 5.49 -10.34 2.95
N VAL A 41 5.43 -11.12 1.87
CA VAL A 41 6.61 -11.63 1.16
C VAL A 41 6.53 -11.24 -0.31
N TRP A 42 7.66 -10.75 -0.84
CA TRP A 42 7.78 -10.48 -2.26
C TRP A 42 7.61 -11.78 -3.07
N PRO A 43 6.79 -11.81 -4.13
CA PRO A 43 6.55 -13.03 -4.88
C PRO A 43 7.82 -13.51 -5.59
N SER A 44 8.09 -14.82 -5.56
CA SER A 44 9.15 -15.44 -6.37
C SER A 44 8.86 -15.27 -7.87
N PRO A 45 9.85 -15.39 -8.76
CA PRO A 45 9.63 -15.32 -10.21
C PRO A 45 8.57 -16.30 -10.72
N GLU A 46 8.51 -17.52 -10.17
CA GLU A 46 7.49 -18.51 -10.51
C GLU A 46 6.10 -18.06 -10.07
N ARG A 47 5.99 -17.48 -8.86
CA ARG A 47 4.73 -16.93 -8.35
C ARG A 47 4.29 -15.72 -9.14
N GLN A 48 5.19 -14.81 -9.53
CA GLN A 48 4.89 -13.68 -10.40
C GLN A 48 4.29 -14.15 -11.73
N LYS A 49 4.89 -15.18 -12.36
CA LYS A 49 4.36 -15.80 -13.58
C LYS A 49 2.97 -16.40 -13.39
N ALA A 50 2.74 -17.11 -12.28
CA ALA A 50 1.44 -17.68 -11.96
C ALA A 50 0.37 -16.59 -11.77
N LEU A 51 0.68 -15.55 -11.00
CA LEU A 51 -0.20 -14.40 -10.78
C LEU A 51 -0.51 -13.65 -12.08
N ALA A 52 0.48 -13.45 -12.94
CA ALA A 52 0.27 -12.81 -14.24
C ALA A 52 -0.65 -13.60 -15.17
N ARG A 53 -0.62 -14.93 -15.09
CA ARG A 53 -1.60 -15.78 -15.80
C ARG A 53 -3.01 -15.56 -15.26
N LEU A 54 -3.19 -15.40 -13.95
CA LEU A 54 -4.51 -15.10 -13.36
C LEU A 54 -5.05 -13.76 -13.86
N VAL A 55 -4.19 -12.73 -13.95
CA VAL A 55 -4.58 -11.43 -14.51
C VAL A 55 -4.95 -11.57 -15.98
N ALA A 56 -4.10 -12.20 -16.80
CA ALA A 56 -4.35 -12.36 -18.23
C ALA A 56 -5.61 -13.18 -18.53
N LEU A 57 -5.95 -14.17 -17.70
CA LEU A 57 -7.20 -14.95 -17.82
C LEU A 57 -8.45 -14.07 -17.66
N ARG A 58 -8.39 -13.08 -16.76
CA ARG A 58 -9.52 -12.18 -16.49
C ARG A 58 -9.51 -10.95 -17.41
N HIS A 59 -8.33 -10.46 -17.75
CA HIS A 59 -8.08 -9.25 -18.53
C HIS A 59 -7.01 -9.54 -19.61
N PRO A 60 -7.39 -10.10 -20.77
CA PRO A 60 -6.43 -10.56 -21.79
C PRO A 60 -5.50 -9.47 -22.36
N LEU A 61 -5.91 -8.21 -22.26
CA LEU A 61 -5.12 -7.05 -22.68
C LEU A 61 -4.01 -6.68 -21.68
N ILE A 62 -4.12 -7.15 -20.43
CA ILE A 62 -3.17 -6.86 -19.35
C ILE A 62 -2.31 -8.10 -19.14
N GLN A 63 -1.25 -8.20 -19.96
CA GLN A 63 -0.29 -9.30 -19.88
C GLN A 63 0.86 -8.97 -18.95
N PHE A 64 1.49 -10.00 -18.38
CA PHE A 64 2.69 -9.91 -17.52
C PHE A 64 2.52 -9.14 -16.19
N THR A 65 1.34 -8.58 -15.92
CA THR A 65 1.02 -7.93 -14.65
C THR A 65 0.69 -8.95 -13.56
N TRP A 66 1.43 -8.96 -12.45
CA TRP A 66 1.21 -9.88 -11.34
C TRP A 66 0.54 -9.25 -10.12
N GLY A 67 0.41 -7.91 -10.08
CA GLY A 67 -0.14 -7.21 -8.92
C GLY A 67 -0.50 -5.75 -9.20
N PHE A 68 -0.93 -5.08 -8.14
CA PHE A 68 -1.44 -3.72 -8.15
C PHE A 68 -0.80 -2.93 -7.00
N LEU A 69 -0.47 -1.68 -7.25
CA LEU A 69 0.12 -0.76 -6.25
C LEU A 69 -0.86 0.39 -6.01
N ASP A 70 -1.12 0.68 -4.73
CA ASP A 70 -2.05 1.74 -4.35
C ASP A 70 -1.57 2.51 -3.11
N GLY A 71 -1.87 3.80 -3.12
CA GLY A 71 -1.60 4.73 -2.05
C GLY A 71 -2.61 4.56 -0.91
N LYS A 72 -2.16 4.76 0.33
CA LYS A 72 -3.00 4.62 1.52
C LYS A 72 -2.90 5.85 2.40
N ASN A 73 -4.04 6.48 2.66
CA ASN A 73 -4.16 7.59 3.60
C ASN A 73 -4.98 7.18 4.83
N LEU A 74 -4.37 7.18 6.01
CA LEU A 74 -5.05 6.99 7.28
C LEU A 74 -5.14 8.30 8.04
N ARG A 75 -6.36 8.79 8.23
CA ARG A 75 -6.58 9.98 9.06
C ARG A 75 -6.21 9.65 10.51
N VAL A 76 -5.38 10.49 11.11
CA VAL A 76 -4.97 10.36 12.51
C VAL A 76 -5.54 11.47 13.36
N GLN A 77 -5.41 11.34 14.68
CA GLN A 77 -5.71 12.45 15.59
C GLN A 77 -4.66 13.54 15.40
N GLN A 78 -5.08 14.82 15.45
CA GLN A 78 -4.18 15.96 15.37
C GLN A 78 -3.15 15.90 16.51
N PRO A 79 -1.84 15.82 16.18
CA PRO A 79 -0.79 15.89 17.18
C PRO A 79 -0.84 17.25 17.90
N PRO A 80 -0.61 17.30 19.22
CA PRO A 80 -0.61 18.57 19.96
C PRO A 80 0.64 19.42 19.68
N HIS A 81 1.71 18.82 19.16
CA HIS A 81 2.95 19.51 18.82
C HIS A 81 2.87 20.05 17.39
N PRO A 82 3.03 21.38 17.16
CA PRO A 82 2.87 22.00 15.84
C PRO A 82 3.76 21.39 14.75
N ASP A 83 5.04 21.12 15.03
CA ASP A 83 5.95 20.55 14.02
C ASP A 83 5.53 19.14 13.58
N VAL A 84 5.05 18.33 14.52
CA VAL A 84 4.57 16.97 14.22
C VAL A 84 3.25 17.07 13.45
N GLN A 85 2.36 17.97 13.87
CA GLN A 85 1.12 18.23 13.14
C GLN A 85 1.38 18.68 11.70
N ASN A 86 2.34 19.58 11.49
CA ASN A 86 2.74 20.07 10.17
C ASN A 86 3.34 18.94 9.31
N ALA A 87 4.20 18.10 9.86
CA ALA A 87 4.75 16.95 9.14
C ALA A 87 3.66 15.97 8.68
N HIS A 88 2.64 15.77 9.53
CA HIS A 88 1.49 14.92 9.24
C HIS A 88 0.38 15.60 8.44
N TYR A 89 0.46 16.91 8.19
CA TYR A 89 -0.56 17.63 7.46
C TYR A 89 -0.48 17.30 5.97
N ASN A 90 -1.59 16.86 5.41
CA ASN A 90 -1.75 16.63 3.98
C ASN A 90 -2.47 17.84 3.37
N GLY A 91 -1.76 18.57 2.50
CA GLY A 91 -2.28 19.79 1.88
C GLY A 91 -3.47 19.54 0.94
N TRP A 92 -3.56 18.37 0.31
CA TRP A 92 -4.63 18.00 -0.62
C TRP A 92 -5.92 17.62 0.11
N LEU A 93 -5.82 16.84 1.19
CA LEU A 93 -6.96 16.36 1.97
C LEU A 93 -7.34 17.29 3.14
N HIS A 94 -6.63 18.41 3.30
CA HIS A 94 -6.84 19.42 4.34
C HIS A 94 -6.99 18.84 5.75
N SER A 95 -6.17 17.83 6.09
CA SER A 95 -6.18 17.20 7.43
C SER A 95 -4.87 16.50 7.74
N VAL A 96 -4.76 15.92 8.93
CA VAL A 96 -3.58 15.14 9.33
C VAL A 96 -3.74 13.65 8.97
N TYR A 97 -2.70 13.11 8.34
CA TYR A 97 -2.68 11.74 7.88
C TYR A 97 -1.35 11.05 8.22
N VAL A 98 -1.43 9.74 8.28
CA VAL A 98 -0.31 8.83 8.06
C VAL A 98 -0.52 8.22 6.68
N THR A 99 0.43 8.45 5.79
CA THR A 99 0.41 7.90 4.43
C THR A 99 1.19 6.59 4.39
N GLY A 100 1.09 5.91 3.25
CA GLY A 100 1.84 4.70 2.94
C GLY A 100 1.44 4.18 1.57
N THR A 101 2.07 3.10 1.15
CA THR A 101 1.75 2.41 -0.10
C THR A 101 1.66 0.92 0.17
N LEU A 102 0.68 0.26 -0.44
CA LEU A 102 0.50 -1.20 -0.39
C LEU A 102 0.56 -1.78 -1.80
N CYS A 103 1.20 -2.95 -1.92
CA CYS A 103 1.14 -3.75 -3.13
C CYS A 103 0.39 -5.04 -2.88
N PHE A 104 -0.63 -5.28 -3.71
CA PHE A 104 -1.45 -6.48 -3.69
C PHE A 104 -1.09 -7.38 -4.88
N SER A 105 -0.91 -8.67 -4.65
CA SER A 105 -0.86 -9.65 -5.74
C SER A 105 -2.26 -9.90 -6.32
N ALA A 106 -2.31 -10.44 -7.53
CA ALA A 106 -3.56 -10.73 -8.24
C ALA A 106 -4.55 -11.66 -7.51
N ASP A 107 -4.07 -12.43 -6.52
CA ASP A 107 -4.86 -13.28 -5.63
C ASP A 107 -5.34 -12.57 -4.36
N GLY A 108 -5.09 -11.26 -4.23
CA GLY A 108 -5.59 -10.42 -3.14
C GLY A 108 -4.68 -10.36 -1.90
N LEU A 109 -3.49 -10.95 -1.93
CA LEU A 109 -2.55 -10.90 -0.80
C LEU A 109 -1.68 -9.64 -0.83
N ILE A 110 -1.34 -9.09 0.34
CA ILE A 110 -0.36 -8.01 0.46
C ILE A 110 1.05 -8.62 0.36
N VAL A 111 1.81 -8.19 -0.65
CA VAL A 111 3.16 -8.70 -0.91
C VAL A 111 4.25 -7.67 -0.64
N TRP A 112 3.88 -6.41 -0.48
CA TRP A 112 4.76 -5.34 -0.03
C TRP A 112 3.95 -4.23 0.63
N ALA A 113 4.55 -3.58 1.63
CA ALA A 113 3.95 -2.45 2.33
C ALA A 113 5.02 -1.47 2.81
N LYS A 114 4.75 -0.18 2.64
CA LYS A 114 5.39 0.91 3.39
C LYS A 114 4.32 1.62 4.20
N HIS A 115 4.50 1.66 5.51
CA HIS A 115 3.54 2.27 6.42
C HIS A 115 4.22 3.31 7.33
N ASN A 116 3.39 4.09 8.02
CA ASN A 116 3.83 5.12 8.97
C ASN A 116 4.65 6.26 8.34
N CYS A 117 4.32 6.65 7.11
CA CYS A 117 4.89 7.84 6.49
C CYS A 117 4.13 9.10 6.93
N PRO A 118 4.80 10.23 7.17
CA PRO A 118 4.13 11.50 7.44
C PRO A 118 3.17 11.88 6.32
N GLY A 119 2.04 12.50 6.67
CA GLY A 119 0.96 12.86 5.74
C GLY A 119 1.35 13.78 4.57
N SER A 120 2.51 14.43 4.67
CA SER A 120 3.09 15.25 3.59
C SER A 120 3.77 14.44 2.48
N TRP A 121 4.05 13.16 2.69
CA TRP A 121 4.64 12.29 1.66
C TRP A 121 3.58 11.86 0.66
N ASN A 122 3.91 11.94 -0.63
CA ASN A 122 3.03 11.46 -1.71
C ASN A 122 3.29 9.99 -2.07
N ASP A 123 2.48 9.45 -2.98
CA ASP A 123 2.56 8.06 -3.43
C ASP A 123 3.88 7.74 -4.15
N GLY A 124 4.45 8.71 -4.88
CA GLY A 124 5.77 8.59 -5.50
C GLY A 124 6.92 8.48 -4.51
N ASP A 125 6.86 9.23 -3.41
CA ASP A 125 7.84 9.20 -2.32
C ASP A 125 7.75 7.88 -1.55
N THR A 126 6.53 7.48 -1.17
CA THR A 126 6.31 6.26 -0.37
C THR A 126 6.61 4.98 -1.16
N SER A 127 6.57 5.01 -2.49
CA SER A 127 6.85 3.88 -3.37
C SER A 127 8.31 3.76 -3.84
N LEU A 128 9.24 4.62 -3.39
CA LEU A 128 10.64 4.58 -3.85
C LEU A 128 11.31 3.23 -3.61
N ASP A 129 11.18 2.67 -2.40
CA ASP A 129 11.74 1.37 -2.05
C ASP A 129 11.05 0.22 -2.81
N PHE A 130 9.77 0.37 -3.15
CA PHE A 130 9.06 -0.57 -4.00
C PHE A 130 9.65 -0.60 -5.41
N ARG A 131 9.83 0.57 -6.03
CA ARG A 131 10.42 0.69 -7.37
C ARG A 131 11.83 0.12 -7.43
N ARG A 132 12.64 0.30 -6.39
CA ARG A 132 13.97 -0.34 -6.26
C ARG A 132 13.87 -1.88 -6.26
N LYS A 133 12.94 -2.45 -5.48
CA LYS A 133 12.71 -3.90 -5.49
C LYS A 133 12.21 -4.39 -6.84
N LEU A 134 11.30 -3.65 -7.47
CA LEU A 134 10.78 -3.98 -8.79
C LEU A 134 11.86 -3.91 -9.89
N ALA A 135 12.86 -3.02 -9.76
CA ALA A 135 14.01 -2.91 -10.65
C ALA A 135 15.07 -4.01 -10.45
N ASP A 136 15.14 -4.59 -9.25
CA ASP A 136 16.18 -5.56 -8.86
C ASP A 136 16.13 -6.82 -9.76
N PRO A 137 17.22 -7.13 -10.50
CA PRO A 137 17.26 -8.28 -11.41
C PRO A 137 17.24 -9.63 -10.69
N VAL A 138 17.56 -9.69 -9.39
CA VAL A 138 17.45 -10.91 -8.58
C VAL A 138 15.99 -11.18 -8.22
N LEU A 139 15.24 -10.13 -7.88
CA LEU A 139 13.82 -10.23 -7.51
C LEU A 139 12.89 -10.29 -8.72
N ASN A 140 13.25 -9.61 -9.81
CA ASN A 140 12.46 -9.44 -11.02
C ASN A 140 13.39 -9.56 -12.26
N PRO A 141 13.84 -10.79 -12.60
CA PRO A 141 14.79 -11.02 -13.69
C PRO A 141 14.20 -10.74 -15.09
N ASP A 142 12.89 -10.91 -15.25
CA ASP A 142 12.18 -10.64 -16.51
C ASP A 142 11.49 -9.29 -16.43
N SER A 143 12.01 -8.29 -17.15
CA SER A 143 11.55 -6.91 -17.13
C SER A 143 10.15 -6.70 -17.69
N ARG A 144 9.54 -7.71 -18.30
CA ARG A 144 8.15 -7.66 -18.75
C ARG A 144 7.17 -7.82 -17.60
N TYR A 145 7.58 -8.51 -16.54
CA TYR A 145 6.71 -8.78 -15.40
C TYR A 145 6.64 -7.58 -14.47
N GLY A 146 5.42 -7.19 -14.14
CA GLY A 146 5.19 -5.89 -13.54
C GLY A 146 3.91 -5.79 -12.74
N ILE A 147 3.59 -4.57 -12.36
CA ILE A 147 2.35 -4.21 -11.65
C ILE A 147 1.61 -3.12 -12.40
N VAL A 148 0.34 -2.95 -12.05
CA VAL A 148 -0.44 -1.77 -12.44
C VAL A 148 -0.51 -0.82 -11.24
N ALA A 149 -0.36 0.47 -11.51
CA ALA A 149 -0.47 1.52 -10.49
C ALA A 149 -1.34 2.66 -11.04
N ASP A 150 -1.85 3.51 -10.15
CA ASP A 150 -2.48 4.75 -10.59
C ASP A 150 -1.45 5.76 -11.14
N SER A 151 -1.95 6.86 -11.71
CA SER A 151 -1.11 7.88 -12.35
C SER A 151 -0.34 8.80 -11.39
N ALA A 152 -0.54 8.66 -10.07
CA ALA A 152 0.22 9.36 -9.04
C ALA A 152 1.57 8.68 -8.76
N PHE A 153 1.75 7.42 -9.19
CA PHE A 153 3.03 6.73 -9.13
C PHE A 153 3.93 7.12 -10.31
N PRO A 154 5.19 7.52 -10.06
CA PRO A 154 6.10 7.94 -11.11
C PRO A 154 6.60 6.74 -11.93
N CYS A 155 6.28 6.75 -13.23
CA CYS A 155 6.87 5.86 -14.23
C CYS A 155 8.09 6.52 -14.87
N GLY A 156 9.28 6.34 -14.28
CA GLY A 156 10.55 6.73 -14.91
C GLY A 156 11.00 5.70 -15.96
N GLN A 157 12.08 6.00 -16.72
CA GLN A 157 12.60 5.08 -17.75
C GLN A 157 12.91 3.69 -17.20
N ASP A 158 13.42 3.60 -15.96
CA ASP A 158 13.74 2.33 -15.28
C ASP A 158 12.51 1.46 -14.99
N MET A 159 11.30 2.05 -14.99
CA MET A 159 10.04 1.37 -14.71
C MET A 159 9.25 1.03 -16.00
N THR A 160 9.80 1.37 -17.17
CA THR A 160 9.18 1.08 -18.47
C THR A 160 8.92 -0.42 -18.62
N GLY A 161 7.68 -0.79 -18.91
CA GLY A 161 7.25 -2.19 -19.04
C GLY A 161 7.02 -2.92 -17.71
N ARG A 162 7.49 -2.38 -16.58
CA ARG A 162 7.32 -2.96 -15.22
C ARG A 162 6.19 -2.31 -14.44
N VAL A 163 5.93 -1.03 -14.65
CA VAL A 163 4.81 -0.31 -14.06
C VAL A 163 3.91 0.18 -15.19
N MET A 164 2.68 -0.29 -15.21
CA MET A 164 1.66 0.18 -16.12
C MET A 164 0.74 1.16 -15.40
N THR A 165 0.65 2.39 -15.89
CA THR A 165 -0.27 3.42 -15.40
C THR A 165 -1.28 3.77 -16.48
N PRO A 166 -2.52 4.15 -16.12
CA PRO A 166 -3.46 4.72 -17.07
C PRO A 166 -2.84 5.94 -17.78
N LEU A 167 -3.15 6.10 -19.07
CA LEU A 167 -2.82 7.32 -19.80
C LEU A 167 -3.53 8.51 -19.15
N LYS A 168 -2.85 9.65 -19.03
CA LYS A 168 -3.51 10.91 -18.67
C LYS A 168 -4.14 11.50 -19.93
N ASP A 169 -5.23 12.25 -19.75
CA ASP A 169 -5.84 13.00 -20.84
C ASP A 169 -4.78 13.92 -21.47
N GLY A 170 -4.48 13.70 -22.76
CA GLY A 170 -3.48 14.45 -23.53
C GLY A 170 -2.24 13.67 -23.96
N ASP A 171 -2.01 12.45 -23.46
CA ASP A 171 -0.83 11.64 -23.80
C ASP A 171 -0.88 11.02 -25.22
N LEU A 172 -1.98 11.20 -25.95
CA LEU A 172 -2.19 10.70 -27.32
C LEU A 172 -2.18 11.82 -28.39
N GLY A 173 -1.67 13.01 -28.05
CA GLY A 173 -1.54 14.16 -28.94
C GLY A 173 -0.22 14.22 -29.69
#